data_AF-A0A3C2BBC8-F1
#
_entry.id   AF-A0A3C2BBC8-F1
#
_cell.length_a   1.000
_cell.length_b   1.000
_cell.length_c   1.000
_cell.angle_alpha   90.00
_cell.angle_beta   90.00
_cell.angle_gamma   90.00
#
_symmetry.space_group_name_H-M   'P 1'
#
loop_
_entity.id
_entity.type
_entity.pdbx_description
1 polymer ?
#
loop_
_entity_poly.entity_id
_entity_poly.type
_entity_poly.pdbx_seq_one_letter_code
_entity_poly.pdbx_strand_id
1 'polypeptide(L)'
;MNAVRIIPGTTLKYSEQIRNNAFSAISPVLEATGGLTLSQLSKLTGIEGSTIQNWIKRGWVSSTIGKKYRQRQIIRIILINMLRGVMKLEDIANLMTYVNGDVEDSSDDIIDDVILYNILCHIIFDAEDNGAFEKESLKEVIDEAVRNSARNIKYGDDKLRKAMLIMILAYRSSYLKSEMESELRKTLI
;
A
#
# COMPACT_ATOMS: atom_id res chain seq x y z
N MET A 1 5.59 -1.23 26.38
CA MET A 1 4.72 -0.31 25.62
C MET A 1 4.25 -1.06 24.38
N ASN A 2 2.95 -1.31 24.22
CA ASN A 2 2.46 -1.86 22.95
C ASN A 2 2.83 -0.88 21.84
N ALA A 3 3.58 -1.35 20.84
CA ALA A 3 3.95 -0.54 19.70
C ALA A 3 2.66 0.01 19.05
N VAL A 4 2.63 1.31 18.76
CA VAL A 4 1.50 1.91 18.07
C VAL A 4 1.46 1.34 16.65
N ARG A 5 0.45 0.53 16.35
CA ARG A 5 0.21 -0.01 15.01
C ARG A 5 -0.22 1.10 14.07
N ILE A 6 0.39 1.14 12.88
CA ILE A 6 0.20 2.16 11.85
C ILE A 6 -0.42 1.50 10.62
N ILE A 7 -1.25 2.23 9.87
CA ILE A 7 -1.80 1.72 8.62
C ILE A 7 -0.67 1.62 7.57
N PRO A 8 -0.48 0.46 6.91
CA PRO A 8 0.61 0.24 5.95
C PRO A 8 0.80 1.38 4.94
N GLY A 9 2.03 1.88 4.81
CA GLY A 9 2.38 2.96 3.88
C GLY A 9 1.97 4.36 4.31
N THR A 10 1.47 4.55 5.54
CA THR A 10 1.03 5.86 6.07
C THR A 10 1.68 6.19 7.42
N THR A 11 1.33 7.34 7.99
CA THR A 11 1.62 7.75 9.38
C THR A 11 0.38 7.68 10.28
N LEU A 12 -0.75 7.17 9.76
CA LEU A 12 -2.01 7.11 10.49
C LEU A 12 -2.05 5.92 11.44
N LYS A 13 -2.61 6.12 12.63
CA LYS A 13 -2.81 5.04 13.60
C LYS A 13 -3.88 4.09 13.12
N TYR A 14 -3.63 2.80 13.33
CA TYR A 14 -4.63 1.76 13.13
C TYR A 14 -5.76 1.87 14.16
N SER A 15 -6.97 1.50 13.75
CA SER A 15 -8.13 1.27 14.61
C SER A 15 -8.97 0.12 14.06
N GLU A 16 -9.72 -0.59 14.90
CA GLU A 16 -10.53 -1.74 14.43
C GLU A 16 -11.59 -1.34 13.40
N GLN A 17 -12.10 -0.10 13.44
CA GLN A 17 -13.12 0.36 12.49
C GLN A 17 -12.64 0.33 11.03
N ILE A 18 -11.33 0.42 10.80
CA ILE A 18 -10.76 0.49 9.44
C ILE A 18 -10.26 -0.86 8.91
N ARG A 19 -10.37 -1.95 9.70
CA ARG A 19 -9.79 -3.27 9.38
C ARG A 19 -10.13 -3.76 7.97
N ASN A 20 -11.37 -3.56 7.55
CA ASN A 20 -11.88 -4.04 6.25
C ASN A 20 -11.95 -2.91 5.19
N ASN A 21 -11.60 -1.67 5.57
CA ASN A 21 -11.63 -0.52 4.68
C ASN A 21 -10.60 0.53 5.15
N ALA A 22 -9.32 0.23 4.96
CA ALA A 22 -8.22 1.10 5.36
C ALA A 22 -8.32 2.50 4.73
N PHE A 23 -8.82 2.58 3.49
CA PHE A 23 -9.01 3.85 2.79
C PHE A 23 -10.01 4.80 3.48
N SER A 24 -10.94 4.29 4.28
CA SER A 24 -11.87 5.13 5.06
C SER A 24 -11.16 6.05 6.07
N ALA A 25 -9.91 5.76 6.44
CA ALA A 25 -9.10 6.67 7.24
C ALA A 25 -8.68 7.95 6.50
N ILE A 26 -8.75 7.94 5.17
CA ILE A 26 -8.27 9.01 4.28
C ILE A 26 -9.43 9.62 3.47
N SER A 27 -10.45 8.84 3.10
CA SER A 27 -11.53 9.31 2.23
C SER A 27 -12.25 10.59 2.72
N PRO A 28 -12.50 10.83 4.02
CA PRO A 28 -13.23 12.02 4.44
C PRO A 28 -12.51 13.32 4.11
N VAL A 29 -11.18 13.36 4.23
CA VAL A 29 -10.42 14.57 3.85
C VAL A 29 -10.41 14.76 2.34
N LEU A 30 -10.38 13.67 1.56
CA LEU A 30 -10.42 13.73 0.11
C LEU A 30 -11.74 14.25 -0.43
N GLU A 31 -12.85 13.77 0.13
CA GLU A 31 -14.20 14.19 -0.23
C GLU A 31 -14.40 15.67 0.06
N ALA A 32 -13.92 16.15 1.22
CA ALA A 32 -14.04 17.55 1.61
C ALA A 32 -13.17 18.50 0.76
N THR A 33 -11.97 18.08 0.33
CA THR A 33 -11.00 18.97 -0.32
C THR A 33 -10.84 18.74 -1.82
N GLY A 34 -11.42 17.68 -2.38
CA GLY A 34 -11.21 17.24 -3.76
C GLY A 34 -9.79 16.73 -4.06
N GLY A 35 -9.02 16.38 -3.02
CA GLY A 35 -7.63 15.91 -3.13
C GLY A 35 -6.67 16.59 -2.14
N LEU A 36 -5.47 16.03 -1.99
CA LEU A 36 -4.45 16.52 -1.05
C LEU A 36 -3.41 17.41 -1.74
N THR A 37 -2.91 18.42 -1.03
CA THR A 37 -1.69 19.12 -1.43
C THR A 37 -0.45 18.26 -1.15
N LEU A 38 0.69 18.62 -1.74
CA LEU A 38 1.96 17.93 -1.50
C LEU A 38 2.32 17.86 -0.01
N SER A 39 2.12 18.96 0.72
CA SER A 39 2.43 19.01 2.17
C SER A 39 1.53 18.06 2.97
N GLN A 40 0.23 18.01 2.66
CA GLN A 40 -0.70 17.08 3.31
C GLN A 40 -0.34 15.63 3.01
N LEU A 41 0.03 15.32 1.76
CA LEU A 41 0.42 13.97 1.37
C LEU A 41 1.75 13.55 1.99
N SER A 42 2.73 14.45 2.06
CA SER A 42 3.99 14.22 2.79
C SER A 42 3.74 13.92 4.27
N LYS A 43 2.85 14.66 4.93
CA LYS A 43 2.48 14.39 6.32
C LYS A 43 1.79 13.02 6.48
N LEU A 44 0.87 12.68 5.56
CA LEU A 44 0.14 11.42 5.56
C LEU A 44 1.05 10.20 5.39
N THR A 45 2.08 10.31 4.55
CA THR A 45 2.94 9.18 4.16
C THR A 45 4.27 9.15 4.88
N GLY A 46 4.70 10.28 5.46
CA GLY A 46 6.04 10.46 6.00
C GLY A 46 7.11 10.65 4.92
N ILE A 47 6.73 10.76 3.64
CA ILE A 47 7.67 10.93 2.52
C ILE A 47 7.92 12.42 2.26
N GLU A 48 9.18 12.77 2.01
CA GLU A 48 9.54 14.11 1.54
C GLU A 48 8.86 14.46 0.21
N GLY A 49 8.39 15.70 0.08
CA GLY A 49 7.69 16.14 -1.13
C GLY A 49 8.54 16.01 -2.40
N SER A 50 9.86 16.19 -2.29
CA SER A 50 10.82 15.97 -3.38
C SER A 50 10.81 14.53 -3.91
N THR A 51 10.69 13.56 -3.01
CA THR A 51 10.63 12.13 -3.35
C THR A 51 9.32 11.80 -4.08
N ILE A 52 8.19 12.32 -3.60
CA ILE A 52 6.89 12.17 -4.28
C ILE A 52 6.94 12.78 -5.69
N GLN A 53 7.51 13.99 -5.82
CA GLN A 53 7.67 14.63 -7.12
C GLN A 53 8.59 13.83 -8.06
N ASN A 54 9.64 13.21 -7.53
CA ASN A 54 10.52 12.36 -8.33
C ASN A 54 9.77 11.12 -8.88
N TRP A 55 8.84 10.55 -8.12
CA TRP A 55 8.01 9.43 -8.60
C TRP A 55 7.09 9.85 -9.75
N ILE A 56 6.52 11.06 -9.69
CA ILE A 56 5.75 11.63 -10.81
C ILE A 56 6.64 11.84 -12.03
N LYS A 57 7.81 12.48 -11.87
CA LYS A 57 8.75 12.73 -12.98
C LYS A 57 9.22 11.45 -13.66
N ARG A 58 9.32 10.35 -12.92
CA ARG A 58 9.68 9.02 -13.43
C ARG A 58 8.50 8.25 -14.04
N GLY A 59 7.29 8.80 -13.99
CA GLY A 59 6.09 8.19 -14.55
C GLY A 59 5.51 7.04 -13.72
N TRP A 60 5.87 6.92 -12.43
CA TRP A 60 5.34 5.85 -11.56
C TRP A 60 3.99 6.21 -10.94
N VAL A 61 3.68 7.50 -10.90
CA VAL A 61 2.43 8.07 -10.42
C VAL A 61 2.02 9.17 -11.39
N SER A 62 0.73 9.28 -11.68
CA SER A 62 0.19 10.26 -12.61
C SER A 62 0.42 11.70 -12.14
N SER A 63 0.40 12.65 -13.07
CA SER A 63 0.61 14.07 -12.76
C SER A 63 -0.54 14.67 -11.95
N THR A 64 -0.23 15.59 -11.01
CA THR A 64 -1.26 16.22 -10.16
C THR A 64 -2.32 16.95 -10.98
N ILE A 65 -3.57 16.89 -10.54
CA ILE A 65 -4.68 17.61 -11.19
C ILE A 65 -4.99 18.87 -10.37
N GLY A 66 -4.79 20.05 -10.95
CA GLY A 66 -5.02 21.32 -10.25
C GLY A 66 -4.15 21.49 -8.99
N LYS A 67 -2.90 21.01 -9.03
CA LYS A 67 -1.94 21.00 -7.91
C LYS A 67 -2.37 20.15 -6.70
N LYS A 68 -3.36 19.26 -6.88
CA LYS A 68 -3.81 18.30 -5.87
C LYS A 68 -3.59 16.87 -6.35
N TYR A 69 -3.26 16.02 -5.40
CA TYR A 69 -3.23 14.58 -5.55
C TYR A 69 -4.63 14.03 -5.31
N ARG A 70 -5.16 13.26 -6.25
CA ARG A 70 -6.47 12.60 -6.15
C ARG A 70 -6.31 11.16 -5.64
N GLN A 71 -7.45 10.52 -5.39
CA GLN A 71 -7.55 9.17 -4.82
C GLN A 71 -6.54 8.17 -5.42
N ARG A 72 -6.57 7.92 -6.74
CA ARG A 72 -5.65 6.96 -7.40
C ARG A 72 -4.18 7.29 -7.13
N GLN A 73 -3.80 8.57 -7.26
CA GLN A 73 -2.43 9.01 -7.01
C GLN A 73 -1.99 8.77 -5.56
N ILE A 74 -2.87 9.08 -4.62
CA ILE A 74 -2.61 8.93 -3.20
C ILE A 74 -2.42 7.46 -2.84
N ILE A 75 -3.32 6.58 -3.31
CA ILE A 75 -3.21 5.15 -3.02
C ILE A 75 -1.98 4.55 -3.69
N ARG A 76 -1.67 4.91 -4.93
CA ARG A 76 -0.45 4.43 -5.59
C ARG A 76 0.82 4.89 -4.85
N ILE A 77 0.85 6.13 -4.35
CA ILE A 77 1.95 6.62 -3.49
C ILE A 77 2.04 5.84 -2.18
N ILE A 78 0.92 5.53 -1.54
CA ILE A 78 0.88 4.74 -0.31
C ILE A 78 1.38 3.31 -0.56
N LEU A 79 0.96 2.66 -1.66
CA LEU A 79 1.42 1.34 -2.06
C LEU A 79 2.94 1.34 -2.33
N ILE A 80 3.47 2.34 -3.04
CA ILE A 80 4.91 2.48 -3.24
C ILE A 80 5.63 2.67 -1.90
N ASN A 81 5.09 3.51 -1.01
CA ASN A 81 5.67 3.76 0.31
C ASN A 81 5.70 2.50 1.19
N MET A 82 4.67 1.68 1.09
CA MET A 82 4.56 0.42 1.84
C MET A 82 5.67 -0.58 1.48
N LEU A 83 6.18 -0.53 0.24
CA LEU A 83 7.10 -1.54 -0.30
C LEU A 83 8.57 -1.08 -0.36
N ARG A 84 8.81 0.24 -0.44
CA ARG A 84 10.14 0.83 -0.70
C ARG A 84 11.19 0.63 0.40
N GLY A 85 10.83 0.10 1.57
CA GLY A 85 11.79 -0.18 2.64
C GLY A 85 12.78 -1.30 2.32
N VAL A 86 12.40 -2.19 1.39
CA VAL A 86 13.18 -3.36 0.97
C VAL A 86 13.19 -3.61 -0.54
N MET A 87 12.19 -3.13 -1.29
CA MET A 87 12.15 -3.28 -2.74
C MET A 87 12.73 -2.05 -3.46
N LYS A 88 13.39 -2.27 -4.61
CA LYS A 88 13.78 -1.17 -5.50
C LYS A 88 12.52 -0.53 -6.08
N LEU A 89 12.55 0.79 -6.26
CA LEU A 89 11.39 1.54 -6.73
C LEU A 89 10.99 1.16 -8.15
N GLU A 90 11.97 0.83 -9.00
CA GLU A 90 11.74 0.32 -10.36
C GLU A 90 11.00 -1.03 -10.33
N ASP A 91 11.34 -1.93 -9.40
CA ASP A 91 10.67 -3.23 -9.25
C ASP A 91 9.24 -3.05 -8.72
N ILE A 92 9.03 -2.08 -7.82
CA ILE A 92 7.69 -1.72 -7.35
C ILE A 92 6.85 -1.17 -8.50
N ALA A 93 7.39 -0.26 -9.31
CA ALA A 93 6.69 0.30 -10.46
C ALA A 93 6.30 -0.81 -11.46
N ASN A 94 7.23 -1.72 -11.77
CA ASN A 94 6.96 -2.88 -12.62
C ASN A 94 5.87 -3.79 -12.03
N LEU A 95 5.86 -4.00 -10.72
CA LEU A 95 4.82 -4.79 -10.04
C LEU A 95 3.45 -4.09 -10.10
N MET A 96 3.41 -2.77 -9.94
CA MET A 96 2.17 -1.99 -10.07
C MET A 96 1.64 -2.04 -11.50
N THR A 97 2.49 -1.90 -12.51
CA THR A 97 2.12 -2.05 -13.93
C THR A 97 1.72 -3.49 -14.28
N TYR A 98 2.31 -4.48 -13.63
CA TYR A 98 1.91 -5.88 -13.81
C TYR A 98 0.47 -6.14 -13.34
N VAL A 99 0.00 -5.43 -12.31
CA VAL A 99 -1.36 -5.54 -11.78
C VAL A 99 -2.33 -4.61 -12.50
N ASN A 100 -2.00 -3.33 -12.59
CA ASN A 100 -2.90 -2.27 -13.01
C ASN A 100 -2.33 -1.41 -14.15
N GLY A 101 -1.53 -2.04 -15.01
CA GLY A 101 -1.17 -1.50 -16.30
C GLY A 101 -0.66 -0.06 -16.29
N ASP A 102 -1.25 0.77 -17.16
CA ASP A 102 -0.89 2.18 -17.29
C ASP A 102 -1.26 3.00 -16.04
N VAL A 103 -0.52 4.08 -15.82
CA VAL A 103 -0.68 4.93 -14.63
C VAL A 103 -1.82 5.95 -14.82
N GLU A 104 -2.06 6.38 -16.05
CA GLU A 104 -3.06 7.37 -16.47
C GLU A 104 -4.33 6.72 -17.03
N ASP A 105 -4.25 5.47 -17.53
CA ASP A 105 -5.41 4.66 -17.92
C ASP A 105 -5.78 3.63 -16.84
N SER A 106 -7.08 3.36 -16.70
CA SER A 106 -7.64 2.35 -15.79
C SER A 106 -8.36 1.23 -16.53
N SER A 107 -8.45 1.31 -17.86
CA SER A 107 -9.16 0.34 -18.68
C SER A 107 -8.55 -1.06 -18.55
N ASP A 108 -7.23 -1.12 -18.40
CA ASP A 108 -6.41 -2.33 -18.24
C ASP A 108 -6.20 -2.75 -16.79
N ASP A 109 -6.74 -2.04 -15.80
CA ASP A 109 -6.64 -2.47 -14.39
C ASP A 109 -7.26 -3.86 -14.17
N ILE A 110 -6.54 -4.75 -13.47
CA ILE A 110 -7.09 -5.99 -12.95
C ILE A 110 -8.09 -5.70 -11.81
N ILE A 111 -7.76 -4.74 -10.94
CA ILE A 111 -8.53 -4.38 -9.75
C ILE A 111 -8.31 -2.89 -9.43
N ASP A 112 -9.30 -2.19 -8.87
CA ASP A 112 -9.10 -0.80 -8.44
C ASP A 112 -8.03 -0.68 -7.33
N ASP A 113 -7.15 0.33 -7.42
CA ASP A 113 -6.04 0.56 -6.48
C ASP A 113 -6.53 0.66 -5.01
N VAL A 114 -7.69 1.27 -4.75
CA VAL A 114 -8.28 1.36 -3.39
C VAL A 114 -8.67 -0.02 -2.89
N ILE A 115 -9.32 -0.82 -3.74
CA ILE A 115 -9.76 -2.17 -3.37
C ILE A 115 -8.54 -3.05 -3.09
N LEU A 116 -7.53 -3.01 -3.96
CA LEU A 116 -6.25 -3.70 -3.75
C LEU A 116 -5.64 -3.31 -2.39
N TYR A 117 -5.53 -2.00 -2.11
CA TYR A 117 -4.96 -1.51 -0.87
C TYR A 117 -5.75 -1.96 0.38
N ASN A 118 -7.08 -1.91 0.32
CA ASN A 118 -7.95 -2.39 1.40
C ASN A 118 -7.74 -3.88 1.68
N ILE A 119 -7.68 -4.71 0.63
CA ILE A 119 -7.44 -6.15 0.77
C ILE A 119 -6.06 -6.40 1.37
N LEU A 120 -5.02 -5.74 0.86
CA LEU A 120 -3.65 -5.89 1.39
C LEU A 120 -3.58 -5.53 2.87
N CYS A 121 -4.19 -4.41 3.28
CA CYS A 121 -4.23 -4.01 4.68
C CYS A 121 -4.96 -5.04 5.54
N HIS A 122 -6.12 -5.54 5.09
CA HIS A 122 -6.87 -6.57 5.81
C HIS A 122 -6.03 -7.82 6.05
N ILE A 123 -5.37 -8.35 5.00
CA ILE A 123 -4.53 -9.55 5.10
C ILE A 123 -3.32 -9.30 6.00
N ILE A 124 -2.66 -8.15 5.86
CA ILE A 124 -1.54 -7.77 6.74
C ILE A 124 -2.00 -7.74 8.19
N PHE A 125 -3.16 -7.15 8.47
CA PHE A 125 -3.62 -7.02 9.83
C PHE A 125 -3.97 -8.38 10.46
N ASP A 126 -4.62 -9.24 9.69
CA ASP A 126 -4.93 -10.60 10.12
C ASP A 126 -3.66 -11.44 10.34
N ALA A 127 -2.69 -11.35 9.44
CA ALA A 127 -1.41 -12.06 9.58
C ALA A 127 -0.60 -11.59 10.80
N GLU A 128 -0.62 -10.30 11.13
CA GLU A 128 0.00 -9.77 12.35
C GLU A 128 -0.69 -10.27 13.63
N ASP A 129 -2.02 -10.29 13.65
CA ASP A 129 -2.78 -10.71 14.84
C ASP A 129 -2.60 -12.20 15.12
N ASN A 130 -2.48 -13.02 14.07
CA ASN A 130 -2.31 -14.47 14.16
C ASN A 130 -0.83 -14.92 14.11
N GLY A 131 0.11 -14.01 13.87
CA GLY A 131 1.53 -14.34 13.65
C GLY A 131 1.79 -15.17 12.37
N ALA A 132 0.86 -15.19 11.42
CA ALA A 132 0.81 -16.12 10.29
C ALA A 132 1.35 -15.48 8.99
N PHE A 133 2.66 -15.22 8.95
CA PHE A 133 3.36 -14.71 7.75
C PHE A 133 4.03 -15.80 6.91
N GLU A 134 3.78 -17.07 7.23
CA GLU A 134 4.24 -18.19 6.42
C GLU A 134 3.62 -18.15 5.03
N LYS A 135 4.41 -18.50 4.02
CA LYS A 135 4.03 -18.33 2.61
C LYS A 135 2.76 -19.10 2.26
N GLU A 136 2.61 -20.30 2.81
CA GLU A 136 1.47 -21.18 2.59
C GLU A 136 0.20 -20.60 3.22
N SER A 137 0.26 -20.15 4.47
CA SER A 137 -0.86 -19.46 5.15
C SER A 137 -1.28 -18.19 4.40
N LEU A 138 -0.32 -17.38 3.95
CA LEU A 138 -0.62 -16.17 3.17
C LEU A 138 -1.31 -16.49 1.85
N LYS A 139 -0.92 -17.56 1.16
CA LYS A 139 -1.59 -17.97 -0.09
C LYS A 139 -3.05 -18.33 0.15
N GLU A 140 -3.36 -19.06 1.22
CA GLU A 140 -4.74 -19.43 1.56
C GLU A 140 -5.61 -18.20 1.83
N VAL A 141 -5.10 -17.26 2.63
CA VAL A 141 -5.82 -16.01 2.95
C VAL A 141 -5.96 -15.11 1.71
N ILE A 142 -4.92 -15.02 0.87
CA ILE A 142 -4.99 -14.29 -0.41
C ILE A 142 -6.04 -14.94 -1.33
N ASP A 143 -6.04 -16.26 -1.44
CA ASP A 143 -6.99 -16.98 -2.29
C ASP A 143 -8.44 -16.74 -1.86
N GLU A 144 -8.69 -16.74 -0.55
CA GLU A 144 -9.98 -16.39 0.02
C GLU A 144 -10.36 -14.94 -0.25
N ALA A 145 -9.47 -13.98 0.02
CA ALA A 145 -9.74 -12.56 -0.19
C ALA A 145 -10.04 -12.23 -1.66
N VAL A 146 -9.31 -12.87 -2.59
CA VAL A 146 -9.51 -12.71 -4.03
C VAL A 146 -10.84 -13.35 -4.46
N ARG A 147 -11.20 -14.54 -3.95
CA ARG A 147 -12.53 -15.14 -4.19
C ARG A 147 -13.66 -14.24 -3.68
N ASN A 148 -13.55 -13.71 -2.47
CA ASN A 148 -14.54 -12.82 -1.86
C ASN A 148 -14.68 -11.49 -2.61
N SER A 149 -13.65 -11.09 -3.35
CA SER A 149 -13.59 -9.86 -4.14
C SER A 149 -13.83 -10.08 -5.63
N ALA A 150 -14.23 -11.27 -6.08
CA ALA A 150 -14.33 -11.64 -7.50
C ALA A 150 -15.16 -10.66 -8.35
N ARG A 151 -16.19 -10.02 -7.78
CA ARG A 151 -17.00 -9.02 -8.48
C ARG A 151 -16.24 -7.74 -8.86
N ASN A 152 -15.13 -7.47 -8.18
CA ASN A 152 -14.29 -6.30 -8.39
C ASN A 152 -13.04 -6.61 -9.23
N ILE A 153 -12.88 -7.85 -9.68
CA ILE A 153 -11.73 -8.30 -10.46
C ILE A 153 -12.16 -8.48 -11.90
N LYS A 154 -11.50 -7.76 -12.81
CA LYS A 154 -11.87 -7.80 -14.23
C LYS A 154 -11.38 -9.07 -14.92
N TYR A 155 -10.14 -9.46 -14.65
CA TYR A 155 -9.44 -10.62 -15.22
C TYR A 155 -8.13 -10.90 -14.47
N GLY A 156 -7.43 -12.00 -14.75
CA GLY A 156 -6.03 -12.15 -14.30
C GLY A 156 -5.87 -12.49 -12.80
N ASP A 157 -6.85 -13.17 -12.24
CA ASP A 157 -6.88 -13.75 -10.89
C ASP A 157 -5.52 -14.31 -10.38
N ASP A 158 -4.83 -15.10 -11.20
CA ASP A 158 -3.52 -15.68 -10.83
C ASP A 158 -2.41 -14.62 -10.74
N LYS A 159 -2.46 -13.60 -11.60
CA LYS A 159 -1.51 -12.48 -11.58
C LYS A 159 -1.69 -11.68 -10.31
N LEU A 160 -2.94 -11.37 -9.95
CA LEU A 160 -3.28 -10.63 -8.75
C LEU A 160 -2.77 -11.34 -7.48
N ARG A 161 -3.05 -12.64 -7.35
CA ARG A 161 -2.58 -13.46 -6.21
C ARG A 161 -1.06 -13.43 -6.06
N LYS A 162 -0.33 -13.62 -7.17
CA LYS A 162 1.15 -13.56 -7.18
C LYS A 162 1.66 -12.20 -6.76
N ALA A 163 1.07 -11.12 -7.28
CA ALA A 163 1.47 -9.77 -6.93
C ALA A 163 1.20 -9.44 -5.46
N MET A 164 0.01 -9.80 -4.96
CA MET A 164 -0.34 -9.60 -3.55
C MET A 164 0.61 -10.34 -2.61
N LEU A 165 0.98 -11.58 -2.94
CA LEU A 165 1.96 -12.34 -2.16
C LEU A 165 3.31 -11.62 -2.09
N ILE A 166 3.80 -11.10 -3.22
CA ILE A 166 5.05 -10.32 -3.26
C ILE A 166 4.93 -9.06 -2.39
N MET A 167 3.81 -8.32 -2.51
CA MET A 167 3.58 -7.09 -1.75
C MET A 167 3.54 -7.33 -0.24
N ILE A 168 2.85 -8.38 0.22
CA ILE A 168 2.75 -8.72 1.64
C ILE A 168 4.10 -9.19 2.20
N LEU A 169 4.83 -10.04 1.45
CA LEU A 169 6.17 -10.47 1.85
C LEU A 169 7.16 -9.31 1.93
N ALA A 170 7.08 -8.36 0.99
CA ALA A 170 7.91 -7.16 1.01
C ALA A 170 7.57 -6.27 2.21
N TYR A 171 6.29 -6.05 2.50
CA TYR A 171 5.86 -5.33 3.71
C TYR A 171 6.42 -5.99 4.98
N ARG A 172 6.22 -7.31 5.14
CA ARG A 172 6.72 -8.05 6.30
C ARG A 172 8.24 -7.99 6.42
N SER A 173 8.95 -8.11 5.31
CA SER A 173 10.41 -7.98 5.27
C SER A 173 10.87 -6.59 5.72
N SER A 174 10.17 -5.54 5.30
CA SER A 174 10.44 -4.16 5.75
C SER A 174 10.19 -3.99 7.25
N TYR A 175 9.13 -4.59 7.78
CA TYR A 175 8.86 -4.60 9.23
C TYR A 175 10.01 -5.28 9.99
N LEU A 176 10.39 -6.50 9.60
CA LEU A 176 11.47 -7.25 10.26
C LEU A 176 12.81 -6.51 10.21
N LYS A 177 13.12 -5.87 9.08
CA LYS A 177 14.29 -5.00 8.96
C LYS A 177 14.24 -3.85 9.96
N SER A 178 13.10 -3.17 10.09
CA SER A 178 12.93 -2.05 11.03
C SER A 178 13.05 -2.50 12.49
N GLU A 179 12.49 -3.66 12.83
CA GLU A 179 12.60 -4.28 14.15
C GLU A 179 14.07 -4.61 14.48
N MET A 180 14.77 -5.28 13.56
CA MET A 180 16.20 -5.57 13.69
C MET A 180 17.03 -4.29 13.89
N GLU A 181 16.80 -3.25 13.08
CA GLU A 181 17.50 -1.96 13.21
C GLU A 181 17.20 -1.27 14.55
N SER A 182 15.98 -1.44 15.07
CA SER A 182 15.61 -0.92 16.39
C SER A 182 16.35 -1.64 17.51
N GLU A 183 16.42 -2.97 17.48
CA GLU A 183 17.17 -3.75 18.46
C GLU A 183 18.68 -3.45 18.41
N LEU A 184 19.23 -3.28 17.20
CA LEU A 184 20.62 -2.87 17.02
C LEU A 184 20.91 -1.52 17.69
N ARG A 185 20.04 -0.52 17.49
CA ARG A 185 20.18 0.81 18.11
C ARG A 185 20.11 0.76 19.63
N LYS A 186 19.24 -0.08 20.21
CA LYS A 186 19.14 -0.27 21.66
C LYS A 186 20.36 -0.96 22.26
N THR A 187 21.07 -1.76 21.46
CA THR A 187 22.24 -2.53 21.92
C THR A 187 23.53 -1.71 21.85
N LEU A 188 23.63 -0.79 20.89
CA LEU A 188 24.84 0.01 20.64
C LEU A 188 24.84 1.40 21.30
N ILE A 189 23.83 1.72 22.11
CA ILE A 189 23.70 2.96 22.91
C ILE A 189 23.64 2.54 24.38
#